data_AF-A0A7D8J1G3-F1
#
_entry.id   AF-A0A7D8J1G3-F1
#
_cell.length_a   1.000
_cell.length_b   1.000
_cell.length_c   1.000
_cell.angle_alpha   90.00
_cell.angle_beta   90.00
_cell.angle_gamma   90.00
#
_symmetry.space_group_name_H-M   'P 1'
#
loop_
_entity.id
_entity.type
_entity.pdbx_description
1 polymer ?
#
loop_
_entity_poly.entity_id
_entity_poly.type
_entity_poly.pdbx_seq_one_letter_code
_entity_poly.pdbx_strand_id
1 'polypeptide(L)'
;MKKYDRGWASLEIGAALLIVMIIVAWGAGIWQDYLKTKGWQAEARLVSNWASAARSYIGKNYTTLQASSTTTTPAVITTTMLKNTGFLSSGFTETNSEGQRLQAYVVRNTQNPELLQAMVVSSGGTPYPVKALIQMAKDITTGLGGYIQDGKTATGALRSWSVALSNYGAKSGNGHIAVLLSTDET
;
A
#
# COMPACT_ATOMS: atom_id res chain seq x y z
N MET A 1 -20.82 70.28 0.95
CA MET A 1 -20.15 69.23 0.14
C MET A 1 -19.32 68.37 1.09
N LYS A 2 -19.74 67.13 1.37
CA LYS A 2 -18.99 66.18 2.21
C LYS A 2 -18.12 65.33 1.29
N LYS A 3 -16.80 65.47 1.39
CA LYS A 3 -15.82 64.59 0.73
C LYS A 3 -15.26 63.66 1.79
N TYR A 4 -15.79 62.45 1.86
CA TYR A 4 -15.13 61.29 2.45
C TYR A 4 -15.53 60.07 1.58
N ASP A 5 -14.90 58.92 1.79
CA ASP A 5 -15.25 57.63 1.15
C ASP A 5 -14.42 57.21 -0.08
N ARG A 6 -13.19 57.71 -0.21
CA ARG A 6 -12.19 57.06 -1.11
C ARG A 6 -11.02 56.41 -0.39
N GLY A 7 -10.53 57.00 0.69
CA GLY A 7 -9.41 56.44 1.48
C GLY A 7 -9.80 55.28 2.39
N TRP A 8 -11.06 55.24 2.88
CA TRP A 8 -11.56 54.18 3.75
C TRP A 8 -11.93 52.91 2.97
N ALA A 9 -12.55 53.07 1.80
CA ALA A 9 -12.85 51.96 0.89
C ALA A 9 -11.59 51.23 0.42
N SER A 10 -10.49 51.93 0.13
CA SER A 10 -9.22 51.29 -0.26
C SER A 10 -8.53 50.52 0.87
N LEU A 11 -8.71 50.98 2.12
CA LEU A 11 -8.14 50.31 3.30
C LEU A 11 -8.90 49.02 3.62
N GLU A 12 -10.22 49.05 3.55
CA GLU A 12 -11.09 47.88 3.76
C GLU A 12 -10.93 46.83 2.66
N ILE A 13 -10.81 47.24 1.39
CA ILE A 13 -10.55 46.34 0.26
C ILE A 13 -9.17 45.67 0.41
N GLY A 14 -8.14 46.41 0.86
CA GLY A 14 -6.82 45.86 1.12
C GLY A 14 -6.81 44.81 2.25
N ALA A 15 -7.50 45.09 3.36
CA ALA A 15 -7.63 44.16 4.48
C ALA A 15 -8.43 42.90 4.11
N ALA A 16 -9.52 43.04 3.35
CA ALA A 16 -10.31 41.92 2.85
C ALA A 16 -9.50 41.00 1.92
N LEU A 17 -8.70 41.58 1.01
CA LEU A 17 -7.82 40.81 0.13
C LEU A 17 -6.76 40.01 0.91
N LEU A 18 -6.19 40.58 1.96
CA LEU A 18 -5.23 39.87 2.82
C LEU A 18 -5.87 38.69 3.55
N ILE A 19 -7.10 38.86 4.07
CA ILE A 19 -7.85 37.78 4.71
C ILE A 19 -8.18 36.67 3.70
N VAL A 20 -8.60 37.03 2.48
CA VAL A 20 -8.86 36.06 1.41
C VAL A 20 -7.57 35.31 1.04
N MET A 21 -6.43 35.98 0.94
CA MET A 21 -5.15 35.31 0.66
C MET A 21 -4.74 34.34 1.77
N ILE A 22 -4.99 34.66 3.04
CA ILE A 22 -4.74 33.76 4.17
C ILE A 22 -5.67 32.54 4.08
N ILE A 23 -6.97 32.73 3.78
CA ILE A 23 -7.93 31.64 3.62
C ILE A 23 -7.56 30.74 2.43
N VAL A 24 -7.09 31.30 1.31
CA VAL A 24 -6.64 30.55 0.13
C VAL A 24 -5.36 29.74 0.43
N ALA A 25 -4.40 30.32 1.16
CA ALA A 25 -3.19 29.61 1.58
C ALA A 25 -3.51 28.44 2.53
N TRP A 26 -4.45 28.61 3.46
CA TRP A 26 -4.93 27.54 4.35
C TRP A 26 -5.73 26.47 3.58
N GLY A 27 -6.59 26.87 2.63
CA GLY A 27 -7.36 25.96 1.79
C GLY A 27 -6.49 25.10 0.85
N ALA A 28 -5.40 25.67 0.32
CA ALA A 28 -4.45 24.93 -0.53
C ALA A 28 -3.71 23.82 0.25
N GLY A 29 -3.35 24.07 1.52
CA GLY A 29 -2.72 23.05 2.38
C GLY A 29 -3.65 21.87 2.67
N ILE A 30 -4.93 22.13 2.93
CA ILE A 30 -5.96 21.10 3.15
C ILE A 30 -6.22 20.28 1.88
N TRP A 31 -6.19 20.93 0.71
CA TRP A 31 -6.42 20.27 -0.58
C TRP A 31 -5.27 19.33 -0.97
N GLN A 32 -4.01 19.70 -0.67
CA GLN A 32 -2.85 18.83 -0.93
C GLN A 32 -2.85 17.58 -0.05
N ASP A 33 -3.22 17.69 1.22
CA ASP A 33 -3.34 16.52 2.11
C ASP A 33 -4.51 15.60 1.73
N TYR A 34 -5.63 16.18 1.25
CA TYR A 34 -6.76 15.42 0.75
C TYR A 34 -6.43 14.65 -0.55
N LEU A 35 -5.73 15.28 -1.49
CA LEU A 35 -5.28 14.62 -2.72
C LEU A 35 -4.26 13.51 -2.44
N LYS A 36 -3.33 13.71 -1.48
CA LYS A 36 -2.36 12.67 -1.08
C LYS A 36 -3.02 11.47 -0.41
N THR A 37 -4.01 11.68 0.46
CA THR A 37 -4.76 10.57 1.08
C THR A 37 -5.60 9.80 0.07
N LYS A 38 -6.18 10.47 -0.94
CA LYS A 38 -6.85 9.81 -2.06
C LYS A 38 -5.88 8.95 -2.89
N GLY A 39 -4.65 9.43 -3.12
CA GLY A 39 -3.60 8.65 -3.76
C GLY A 39 -3.26 7.37 -2.99
N TRP A 40 -3.07 7.46 -1.67
CA TRP A 40 -2.77 6.29 -0.84
C TRP A 40 -3.94 5.29 -0.77
N GLN A 41 -5.18 5.76 -0.75
CA GLN A 41 -6.34 4.86 -0.86
C GLN A 41 -6.37 4.11 -2.19
N ALA A 42 -6.02 4.78 -3.30
CA ALA A 42 -5.92 4.13 -4.61
C ALA A 42 -4.80 3.07 -4.61
N GLU A 43 -3.66 3.36 -3.99
CA GLU A 43 -2.56 2.40 -3.82
C GLU A 43 -2.94 1.20 -2.96
N ALA A 44 -3.65 1.43 -1.85
CA ALA A 44 -4.17 0.34 -1.01
C ALA A 44 -5.14 -0.57 -1.79
N ARG A 45 -5.97 0.00 -2.67
CA ARG A 45 -6.84 -0.78 -3.58
C ARG A 45 -6.03 -1.54 -4.62
N LEU A 46 -4.99 -0.94 -5.20
CA LEU A 46 -4.08 -1.63 -6.12
C LEU A 46 -3.45 -2.85 -5.44
N VAL A 47 -2.91 -2.67 -4.23
CA VAL A 47 -2.34 -3.75 -3.42
C VAL A 47 -3.39 -4.82 -3.09
N SER A 48 -4.61 -4.42 -2.71
CA SER A 48 -5.70 -5.35 -2.40
C SER A 48 -6.10 -6.19 -3.63
N ASN A 49 -6.22 -5.56 -4.80
CA ASN A 49 -6.53 -6.25 -6.05
C ASN A 49 -5.42 -7.24 -6.42
N TRP A 50 -4.16 -6.82 -6.27
CA TRP A 50 -3.01 -7.70 -6.51
C TRP A 50 -2.98 -8.87 -5.53
N ALA A 51 -3.23 -8.62 -4.24
CA ALA A 51 -3.29 -9.65 -3.20
C ALA A 51 -4.43 -10.65 -3.44
N SER A 52 -5.58 -10.17 -3.91
CA SER A 52 -6.71 -11.01 -4.33
C SER A 52 -6.32 -11.92 -5.50
N ALA A 53 -5.68 -11.37 -6.54
CA ALA A 53 -5.19 -12.14 -7.67
C ALA A 53 -4.15 -13.19 -7.26
N ALA A 54 -3.20 -12.83 -6.37
CA ALA A 54 -2.23 -13.76 -5.82
C ALA A 54 -2.92 -14.88 -5.01
N ARG A 55 -3.92 -14.55 -4.20
CA ARG A 55 -4.71 -15.52 -3.44
C ARG A 55 -5.45 -16.50 -4.35
N SER A 56 -6.09 -16.01 -5.41
CA SER A 56 -6.74 -16.86 -6.42
C SER A 56 -5.73 -17.75 -7.16
N TYR A 57 -4.54 -17.23 -7.49
CA TYR A 57 -3.46 -18.02 -8.09
C TYR A 57 -2.98 -19.12 -7.14
N ILE A 58 -2.82 -18.81 -5.85
CA ILE A 58 -2.41 -19.77 -4.82
C ILE A 58 -3.45 -20.89 -4.70
N GLY A 59 -4.73 -20.55 -4.61
CA GLY A 59 -5.81 -21.55 -4.55
C GLY A 59 -5.85 -22.44 -5.79
N LYS A 60 -5.66 -21.86 -6.99
CA LYS A 60 -5.68 -22.62 -8.25
C LYS A 60 -4.46 -23.54 -8.43
N ASN A 61 -3.30 -23.12 -7.94
CA ASN A 61 -2.01 -23.82 -8.13
C ASN A 61 -1.49 -24.43 -6.82
N TYR A 62 -2.40 -24.76 -5.90
CA TYR A 62 -2.06 -25.14 -4.52
C TYR A 62 -1.05 -26.29 -4.47
N THR A 63 -1.30 -27.40 -5.17
CA THR A 63 -0.44 -28.59 -5.15
C THR A 63 0.96 -28.31 -5.71
N THR A 64 1.05 -27.52 -6.79
CA THR A 64 2.33 -27.10 -7.38
C THR A 64 3.11 -26.19 -6.44
N LEU A 65 2.44 -25.24 -5.78
CA LEU A 65 3.07 -24.36 -4.80
C LEU A 65 3.49 -25.10 -3.54
N GLN A 66 2.69 -26.07 -3.09
CA GLN A 66 3.03 -26.94 -1.98
C GLN A 66 4.29 -27.76 -2.29
N ALA A 67 4.38 -28.35 -3.49
CA ALA A 67 5.56 -29.13 -3.90
C ALA A 67 6.83 -28.27 -4.06
N SER A 68 6.69 -26.99 -4.44
CA SER A 68 7.81 -26.08 -4.74
C SER A 68 8.24 -25.18 -3.59
N SER A 69 7.52 -25.20 -2.46
CA SER A 69 7.82 -24.39 -1.27
C SER A 69 8.20 -25.25 -0.07
N THR A 70 8.99 -24.68 0.84
CA THR A 70 9.27 -25.23 2.18
C THR A 70 8.85 -24.22 3.24
N THR A 71 9.12 -24.50 4.52
CA THR A 71 8.84 -23.56 5.62
C THR A 71 9.72 -22.31 5.61
N THR A 72 10.83 -22.32 4.86
CA THR A 72 11.80 -21.20 4.78
C THR A 72 12.20 -20.83 3.35
N THR A 73 11.92 -21.68 2.37
CA THR A 73 12.21 -21.43 0.95
C THR A 73 10.89 -21.18 0.21
N PRO A 74 10.63 -19.94 -0.24
CA PRO A 74 9.35 -19.59 -0.83
C PRO A 74 9.27 -19.96 -2.30
N ALA A 75 8.06 -20.32 -2.73
CA ALA A 75 7.65 -20.13 -4.12
C ALA A 75 7.24 -18.66 -4.31
N VAL A 76 7.80 -18.00 -5.33
CA VAL A 76 7.59 -16.56 -5.55
C VAL A 76 6.63 -16.32 -6.71
N ILE A 77 5.54 -15.62 -6.44
CA ILE A 77 4.55 -15.19 -7.44
C ILE A 77 4.83 -13.73 -7.79
N THR A 78 4.87 -13.43 -9.09
CA THR A 78 5.18 -12.09 -9.62
C THR A 78 3.98 -11.49 -10.35
N THR A 79 3.95 -10.16 -10.51
CA THR A 79 2.93 -9.49 -11.31
C THR A 79 2.86 -10.03 -12.74
N THR A 80 4.00 -10.24 -13.39
CA THR A 80 4.08 -10.83 -14.74
C THR A 80 3.44 -12.23 -14.80
N MET A 81 3.69 -13.07 -13.80
CA MET A 81 3.07 -14.40 -13.70
C MET A 81 1.54 -14.30 -13.63
N LEU A 82 1.01 -13.43 -12.77
CA LEU A 82 -0.43 -13.21 -12.61
C LEU A 82 -1.09 -12.67 -13.89
N LYS A 83 -0.38 -11.82 -14.65
CA LYS A 83 -0.84 -11.33 -15.96
C LYS A 83 -0.87 -12.42 -17.01
N ASN A 84 0.21 -13.19 -17.14
CA ASN A 84 0.34 -14.26 -18.12
C ASN A 84 -0.66 -15.40 -17.88
N THR A 85 -1.12 -15.56 -16.64
CA THR A 85 -2.10 -16.59 -16.25
C THR A 85 -3.53 -16.05 -16.12
N GLY A 86 -3.75 -14.77 -16.43
CA GLY A 86 -5.09 -14.16 -16.48
C GLY A 86 -5.70 -13.80 -15.12
N PHE A 87 -4.97 -13.94 -14.01
CA PHE A 87 -5.43 -13.48 -12.69
C PHE A 87 -5.35 -11.96 -12.54
N LEU A 88 -4.49 -11.31 -13.34
CA LEU A 88 -4.48 -9.87 -13.53
C LEU A 88 -4.69 -9.54 -15.01
N SER A 89 -5.33 -8.40 -15.29
CA SER A 89 -5.45 -7.87 -16.64
C SER A 89 -4.07 -7.60 -17.24
N SER A 90 -3.91 -7.81 -18.55
CA SER A 90 -2.67 -7.50 -19.27
C SER A 90 -2.25 -6.03 -19.15
N GLY A 91 -3.21 -5.13 -18.94
CA GLY A 91 -2.97 -3.71 -18.69
C GLY A 91 -2.57 -3.35 -17.25
N PHE A 92 -2.50 -4.31 -16.33
CA PHE A 92 -2.06 -4.05 -14.95
C PHE A 92 -0.58 -3.64 -14.94
N THR A 93 -0.27 -2.57 -14.21
CA THR A 93 1.08 -2.01 -14.13
C THR A 93 2.01 -2.91 -13.30
N GLU A 94 3.27 -3.04 -13.72
CA GLU A 94 4.23 -3.87 -12.98
C GLU A 94 4.63 -3.26 -11.63
N THR A 95 4.48 -1.94 -11.49
CA THR A 95 4.82 -1.18 -10.31
C THR A 95 3.67 -0.29 -9.84
N ASN A 96 3.70 0.07 -8.57
CA ASN A 96 2.90 1.16 -8.01
C ASN A 96 3.45 2.54 -8.43
N SER A 97 2.82 3.61 -7.94
CA SER A 97 3.24 5.01 -8.19
C SER A 97 4.68 5.32 -7.80
N GLU A 98 5.25 4.60 -6.82
CA GLU A 98 6.63 4.80 -6.36
C GLU A 98 7.64 3.86 -7.05
N GLY A 99 7.23 3.16 -8.10
CA GLY A 99 8.10 2.24 -8.83
C GLY A 99 8.41 0.94 -8.08
N GLN A 100 7.69 0.64 -7.01
CA GLN A 100 7.85 -0.60 -6.24
C GLN A 100 7.04 -1.73 -6.91
N ARG A 101 7.63 -2.94 -6.95
CA ARG A 101 6.99 -4.15 -7.51
C ARG A 101 6.38 -4.99 -6.40
N LEU A 102 5.19 -5.54 -6.62
CA LEU A 102 4.56 -6.48 -5.72
C LEU A 102 4.96 -7.92 -6.06
N GLN A 103 5.29 -8.69 -5.02
CA GLN A 103 5.56 -10.12 -5.11
C GLN A 103 4.95 -10.83 -3.90
N ALA A 104 4.48 -12.06 -4.10
CA ALA A 104 4.00 -12.91 -3.01
C ALA A 104 5.01 -14.04 -2.78
N TYR A 105 5.38 -14.20 -1.52
CA TYR A 105 6.28 -15.23 -1.05
C TYR A 105 5.44 -16.28 -0.33
N VAL A 106 5.30 -17.44 -0.96
CA VAL A 106 4.45 -18.55 -0.48
C VAL A 106 5.35 -19.59 0.17
N VAL A 107 5.12 -19.87 1.45
CA VAL A 107 5.83 -20.87 2.23
C VAL A 107 4.86 -21.86 2.84
N ARG A 108 5.36 -23.01 3.30
CA ARG A 108 4.57 -23.92 4.14
C ARG A 108 4.43 -23.35 5.54
N ASN A 109 3.27 -23.56 6.15
CA ASN A 109 3.06 -23.21 7.55
C ASN A 109 3.96 -24.08 8.45
N THR A 110 4.60 -23.48 9.44
CA THR A 110 5.56 -24.16 10.32
C THR A 110 4.90 -25.13 11.30
N GLN A 111 3.66 -24.87 11.68
CA GLN A 111 2.86 -25.68 12.60
C GLN A 111 2.08 -26.77 11.85
N ASN A 112 1.61 -26.47 10.64
CA ASN A 112 0.92 -27.43 9.78
C ASN A 112 1.47 -27.38 8.35
N PRO A 113 2.52 -28.16 8.03
CA PRO A 113 3.19 -28.11 6.73
C PRO A 113 2.32 -28.46 5.51
N GLU A 114 1.12 -29.01 5.73
CA GLU A 114 0.14 -29.24 4.67
C GLU A 114 -0.53 -27.93 4.22
N LEU A 115 -0.54 -26.90 5.08
CA LEU A 115 -1.10 -25.59 4.80
C LEU A 115 -0.04 -24.65 4.22
N LEU A 116 -0.44 -23.89 3.20
CA LEU A 116 0.35 -22.78 2.69
C LEU A 116 0.11 -21.51 3.51
N GLN A 117 1.06 -20.60 3.52
CA GLN A 117 0.85 -19.23 3.98
C GLN A 117 1.64 -18.31 3.06
N ALA A 118 1.17 -17.09 2.86
CA ALA A 118 1.83 -16.17 1.95
C ALA A 118 1.95 -14.77 2.53
N MET A 119 3.06 -14.12 2.17
CA MET A 119 3.25 -12.70 2.43
C MET A 119 3.46 -11.99 1.10
N VAL A 120 2.58 -11.04 0.81
CA VAL A 120 2.80 -10.07 -0.26
C VAL A 120 3.71 -8.98 0.27
N VAL A 121 4.73 -8.60 -0.49
CA VAL A 121 5.56 -7.43 -0.19
C VAL A 121 5.79 -6.62 -1.45
N SER A 122 5.82 -5.30 -1.30
CA SER A 122 6.37 -4.42 -2.33
C SER A 122 7.89 -4.32 -2.16
N SER A 123 8.66 -4.22 -3.24
CA SER A 123 10.11 -4.06 -3.19
C SER A 123 10.66 -3.18 -4.33
N GLY A 124 11.88 -2.67 -4.17
CA GLY A 124 12.47 -1.70 -5.10
C GLY A 124 11.82 -0.32 -5.03
N GLY A 125 12.05 0.54 -6.03
CA GLY A 125 11.44 1.87 -6.10
C GLY A 125 11.81 2.81 -4.94
N THR A 126 10.97 3.82 -4.74
CA THR A 126 11.15 4.84 -3.70
C THR A 126 10.39 4.47 -2.43
N PRO A 127 10.98 4.60 -1.22
CA PRO A 127 10.28 4.39 0.05
C PRO A 127 9.07 5.31 0.23
N TYR A 128 7.91 4.75 0.61
CA TYR A 128 6.78 5.56 1.09
C TYR A 128 7.08 6.15 2.47
N PRO A 129 6.57 7.37 2.77
CA PRO A 129 6.63 7.90 4.13
C PRO A 129 5.79 7.05 5.08
N VAL A 130 6.22 6.92 6.33
CA VAL A 130 5.57 6.07 7.36
C VAL A 130 4.07 6.36 7.51
N LYS A 131 3.65 7.63 7.42
CA LYS A 131 2.22 8.01 7.47
C LYS A 131 1.41 7.36 6.34
N ALA A 132 1.97 7.33 5.12
CA ALA A 132 1.34 6.68 3.98
C ALA A 132 1.21 5.18 4.19
N LEU A 133 2.29 4.55 4.65
CA LEU A 133 2.32 3.11 4.94
C LEU A 133 1.26 2.71 5.96
N ILE A 134 1.14 3.43 7.08
CA ILE A 134 0.15 3.15 8.11
C ILE A 134 -1.27 3.33 7.57
N GLN A 135 -1.51 4.36 6.75
CA GLN A 135 -2.82 4.59 6.15
C GLN A 135 -3.16 3.48 5.15
N MET A 136 -2.26 3.18 4.21
CA MET A 136 -2.46 2.11 3.23
C MET A 136 -2.68 0.76 3.90
N ALA A 137 -1.91 0.42 4.94
CA ALA A 137 -2.09 -0.82 5.68
C ALA A 137 -3.51 -0.97 6.26
N LYS A 138 -4.13 0.13 6.70
CA LYS A 138 -5.53 0.14 7.19
C LYS A 138 -6.55 0.05 6.06
N ASP A 139 -6.24 0.60 4.91
CA ASP A 139 -7.15 0.69 3.76
C ASP A 139 -7.10 -0.56 2.87
N ILE A 140 -6.14 -1.47 3.07
CA ILE A 140 -6.07 -2.76 2.39
C ILE A 140 -7.19 -3.67 2.90
N THR A 141 -7.96 -4.23 1.96
CA THR A 141 -9.17 -5.01 2.27
C THR A 141 -9.04 -6.49 1.99
N THR A 142 -8.00 -6.92 1.27
CA THR A 142 -7.74 -8.34 1.00
C THR A 142 -6.53 -8.80 1.81
N GLY A 143 -6.74 -9.79 2.67
CA GLY A 143 -5.74 -10.21 3.65
C GLY A 143 -5.53 -9.19 4.76
N LEU A 144 -4.50 -9.41 5.57
CA LEU A 144 -4.15 -8.53 6.68
C LEU A 144 -3.10 -7.52 6.22
N GLY A 145 -3.53 -6.28 6.00
CA GLY A 145 -2.66 -5.18 5.57
C GLY A 145 -1.59 -4.81 6.60
N GLY A 146 -0.40 -4.48 6.10
CA GLY A 146 0.77 -4.14 6.90
C GLY A 146 1.81 -3.34 6.12
N TYR A 147 2.93 -3.07 6.77
CA TYR A 147 4.01 -2.27 6.22
C TYR A 147 5.37 -2.66 6.79
N ILE A 148 6.44 -2.26 6.10
CA ILE A 148 7.83 -2.55 6.40
C ILE A 148 8.55 -1.23 6.55
N GLN A 149 8.88 -0.86 7.79
CA GLN A 149 9.56 0.39 8.09
C GLN A 149 11.09 0.22 8.19
N ASP A 150 11.56 -0.95 8.61
CA ASP A 150 12.95 -1.26 8.94
C ASP A 150 13.65 -2.18 7.93
N GLY A 151 12.94 -2.56 6.86
CA GLY A 151 13.42 -3.45 5.80
C GLY A 151 13.49 -4.93 6.20
N LYS A 152 13.09 -5.29 7.42
CA LYS A 152 13.25 -6.63 7.99
C LYS A 152 11.96 -7.22 8.54
N THR A 153 11.05 -6.36 8.97
CA THR A 153 9.85 -6.75 9.72
C THR A 153 8.62 -6.17 9.05
N ALA A 154 7.66 -7.02 8.72
CA ALA A 154 6.32 -6.61 8.34
C ALA A 154 5.48 -6.41 9.61
N THR A 155 4.90 -5.22 9.76
CA THR A 155 4.04 -4.83 10.88
C THR A 155 2.63 -4.57 10.37
N GLY A 156 1.64 -5.21 10.98
CA GLY A 156 0.23 -5.04 10.62
C GLY A 156 -0.33 -3.66 10.93
N ALA A 157 -1.44 -3.32 10.27
CA ALA A 157 -2.24 -2.15 10.61
C ALA A 157 -2.55 -2.14 12.12
N LEU A 158 -2.42 -0.96 12.74
CA LEU A 158 -2.59 -0.77 14.19
C LEU A 158 -1.69 -1.67 15.06
N ARG A 159 -0.58 -2.19 14.50
CA ARG A 159 0.34 -3.14 15.17
C ARG A 159 -0.35 -4.43 15.62
N SER A 160 -1.41 -4.85 14.92
CA SER A 160 -2.18 -6.06 15.21
C SER A 160 -1.36 -7.35 15.08
N TRP A 161 -0.29 -7.34 14.28
CA TRP A 161 0.64 -8.45 14.11
C TRP A 161 2.03 -7.93 13.73
N SER A 162 3.05 -8.77 13.91
CA SER A 162 4.43 -8.48 13.51
C SER A 162 5.12 -9.77 13.10
N VAL A 163 5.73 -9.79 11.91
CA VAL A 163 6.40 -10.98 11.38
C VAL A 163 7.68 -10.58 10.65
N ALA A 164 8.77 -11.30 10.91
CA ALA A 164 10.02 -11.13 10.18
C ALA A 164 9.87 -11.59 8.73
N LEU A 165 10.37 -10.80 7.78
CA LEU A 165 10.34 -11.14 6.35
C LEU A 165 11.07 -12.44 6.06
N SER A 166 12.13 -12.75 6.83
CA SER A 166 12.89 -13.98 6.74
C SER A 166 12.04 -15.24 6.99
N ASN A 167 10.95 -15.14 7.75
CA ASN A 167 10.05 -16.27 7.99
C ASN A 167 9.31 -16.72 6.72
N TYR A 168 9.23 -15.83 5.72
CA TYR A 168 8.65 -16.11 4.41
C TYR A 168 9.74 -16.23 3.32
N GLY A 169 11.03 -16.12 3.67
CA GLY A 169 12.10 -15.91 2.70
C GLY A 169 11.93 -14.64 1.85
N ALA A 170 11.08 -13.71 2.30
CA ALA A 170 10.79 -12.46 1.62
C ALA A 170 11.95 -11.46 1.78
N LYS A 171 12.11 -10.60 0.77
CA LYS A 171 13.10 -9.51 0.78
C LYS A 171 12.42 -8.21 0.36
N SER A 172 12.73 -7.13 1.07
CA SER A 172 12.20 -5.79 0.82
C SER A 172 13.20 -4.73 1.26
N GLY A 173 12.86 -3.47 1.07
CA GLY A 173 13.51 -2.33 1.70
C GLY A 173 12.65 -1.68 2.78
N ASN A 174 13.11 -0.52 3.25
CA ASN A 174 12.35 0.35 4.14
C ASN A 174 11.31 1.13 3.33
N GLY A 175 10.13 1.38 3.91
CA GLY A 175 9.10 2.19 3.26
C GLY A 175 8.25 1.41 2.27
N HIS A 176 7.99 0.13 2.57
CA HIS A 176 7.29 -0.80 1.69
C HIS A 176 6.02 -1.34 2.34
N ILE A 177 5.05 -1.73 1.53
CA ILE A 177 3.81 -2.36 1.97
C ILE A 177 4.01 -3.86 2.10
N ALA A 178 3.30 -4.46 3.06
CA ALA A 178 3.18 -5.90 3.20
C ALA A 178 1.71 -6.29 3.37
N VAL A 179 1.34 -7.49 2.95
CA VAL A 179 0.03 -8.10 3.22
C VAL A 179 0.25 -9.54 3.64
N LEU A 180 -0.31 -9.94 4.77
CA LEU A 180 -0.31 -11.32 5.21
C LEU A 180 -1.58 -12.00 4.67
N LEU A 181 -1.40 -13.11 3.96
CA LEU A 181 -2.47 -13.96 3.42
C LEU A 181 -2.45 -15.28 4.22
N SER A 182 -3.46 -15.49 5.06
CA SER A 182 -3.67 -16.77 5.75
C SER A 182 -4.53 -17.71 4.89
N THR A 183 -4.41 -19.01 5.15
CA THR A 183 -5.21 -20.07 4.51
C THR A 183 -6.66 -20.13 4.93
N ASP A 184 -7.04 -19.40 5.99
CA ASP A 184 -8.31 -19.65 6.71
C ASP A 184 -9.53 -18.93 6.11
N GLU A 185 -9.36 -18.23 4.99
CA GLU A 185 -10.45 -17.42 4.41
C GLU A 185 -11.12 -18.07 3.18
N THR A 186 -10.77 -19.32 2.80
CA THR A 186 -11.43 -20.01 1.67
C THR A 186 -12.80 -20.54 2.02
#